data_AF-A0A355BFD4-F1
#
_entry.id   AF-A0A355BFD4-F1
#
_cell.length_a   1.000
_cell.length_b   1.000
_cell.length_c   1.000
_cell.angle_alpha   90.00
_cell.angle_beta   90.00
_cell.angle_gamma   90.00
#
_symmetry.space_group_name_H-M   'P 1'
#
loop_
_entity.id
_entity.type
_entity.pdbx_description
1 polymer ?
#
loop_
_entity_poly.entity_id
_entity_poly.type
_entity_poly.pdbx_seq_one_letter_code
_entity_poly.pdbx_strand_id
1 'polypeptide(L)' 'VFLILVEIQFVVITKGAERVAEVAARFTLDAMPGKQMSIDADLNAGLLTEDEARRRRKNIQSEADFFGAMDGASKFV' A
#
# COMPACT_ATOMS: atom_id res chain seq x y z
N VAL A 1 1.44 -37.63 12.51
CA VAL A 1 0.86 -36.63 13.45
C VAL A 1 1.60 -35.29 13.37
N PHE A 2 2.92 -35.23 13.61
CA PHE A 2 3.69 -33.98 13.52
C PHE A 2 3.57 -33.26 12.16
N LEU A 3 3.78 -33.98 11.04
CA LEU A 3 3.61 -33.43 9.69
C LEU A 3 2.21 -32.87 9.42
N ILE A 4 1.17 -33.53 9.94
CA ILE A 4 -0.23 -33.09 9.77
C ILE A 4 -0.46 -31.75 10.47
N LEU A 5 0.13 -31.54 11.66
CA LEU A 5 0.03 -30.27 12.36
C LEU A 5 0.78 -29.15 11.63
N VAL A 6 1.94 -29.44 11.04
CA VAL A 6 2.70 -28.47 10.24
C VAL A 6 1.92 -28.05 8.99
N GLU A 7 1.31 -29.01 8.28
CA GLU A 7 0.45 -28.73 7.11
C GLU A 7 -0.73 -27.82 7.48
N ILE A 8 -1.45 -28.15 8.56
CA ILE A 8 -2.59 -27.33 9.02
C ILE A 8 -2.12 -25.93 9.42
N GLN A 9 -1.01 -25.81 10.16
CA GLN A 9 -0.44 -24.53 10.55
C GLN A 9 -0.05 -23.70 9.33
N PHE A 10 0.55 -24.32 8.31
CA PHE A 10 0.94 -23.64 7.08
C PHE A 10 -0.29 -23.08 6.37
N VAL A 11 -1.33 -23.90 6.17
CA VAL A 11 -2.59 -23.47 5.53
C VAL A 11 -3.26 -22.31 6.29
N VAL A 12 -3.31 -22.39 7.62
CA VAL A 12 -3.91 -21.34 8.46
C VAL A 12 -3.12 -20.03 8.37
N ILE A 13 -1.79 -20.11 8.42
CA ILE A 13 -0.92 -18.93 8.31
C ILE A 13 -1.05 -18.30 6.92
N THR A 14 -1.02 -19.09 5.84
CA THR A 14 -1.17 -18.57 4.47
C THR A 14 -2.50 -17.84 4.28
N LYS A 15 -3.62 -18.44 4.72
CA LYS A 15 -4.94 -17.79 4.65
C LYS A 15 -5.07 -16.55 5.54
N GLY A 16 -4.40 -16.53 6.68
CA GLY A 16 -4.33 -15.36 7.55
C GLY A 16 -3.51 -14.23 6.94
N ALA A 17 -2.36 -14.56 6.35
CA ALA A 17 -1.45 -13.61 5.72
C ALA A 17 -2.08 -12.91 4.51
N GLU A 18 -2.87 -13.63 3.71
CA GLU A 18 -3.57 -13.08 2.54
C GLU A 18 -4.50 -11.91 2.91
N ARG A 19 -5.31 -12.07 3.95
CA ARG A 19 -6.21 -11.01 4.46
C ARG A 19 -5.45 -9.82 5.04
N VAL A 20 -4.35 -10.09 5.73
CA VAL A 20 -3.51 -9.02 6.30
C VAL A 20 -2.85 -8.21 5.17
N ALA A 21 -2.44 -8.86 4.09
CA ALA A 21 -1.87 -8.19 2.92
C ALA A 21 -2.89 -7.28 2.20
N GLU A 22 -4.13 -7.75 2.00
CA GLU A 22 -5.24 -6.94 1.44
C GLU A 22 -5.49 -5.70 2.30
N VAL A 23 -5.62 -5.87 3.61
CA VAL A 23 -5.86 -4.76 4.53
C VAL A 23 -4.70 -3.77 4.51
N ALA A 24 -3.45 -4.24 4.49
CA ALA A 24 -2.28 -3.37 4.43
C ALA A 24 -2.20 -2.56 3.13
N ALA A 25 -2.50 -3.19 1.98
CA ALA A 25 -2.54 -2.51 0.69
C ALA A 25 -3.62 -1.41 0.70
N ARG A 26 -4.81 -1.73 1.20
CA ARG A 26 -5.93 -0.79 1.29
C ARG A 26 -5.65 0.37 2.24
N PHE A 27 -5.09 0.11 3.41
CA PHE A 27 -4.67 1.17 4.35
C PHE A 27 -3.67 2.13 3.72
N THR A 28 -2.73 1.60 2.93
CA THR A 28 -1.71 2.42 2.28
C THR A 28 -2.31 3.26 1.16
N LEU A 29 -3.28 2.72 0.40
CA LEU A 29 -4.02 3.46 -0.62
C LEU A 29 -4.91 4.56 -0.02
N ASP A 30 -5.59 4.28 1.09
CA ASP A 30 -6.44 5.26 1.79
C ASP A 30 -5.62 6.44 2.35
N ALA A 31 -4.32 6.25 2.59
CA ALA A 31 -3.41 7.31 3.02
C ALA A 31 -2.89 8.22 1.88
N MET A 32 -3.06 7.83 0.61
CA MET A 32 -2.53 8.57 -0.55
C MET A 32 -3.07 10.00 -0.68
N PRO A 33 -4.39 10.26 -0.50
CA PRO A 33 -4.91 11.63 -0.52
C PRO A 33 -4.26 12.51 0.55
N GLY A 34 -4.02 11.99 1.75
CA GLY A 34 -3.35 12.72 2.83
C GLY A 34 -1.91 13.10 2.49
N LYS A 35 -1.17 12.18 1.85
CA LYS A 35 0.20 12.46 1.35
C LYS A 35 0.21 13.48 0.20
N GLN A 36 -0.85 13.53 -0.63
CA GLN A 36 -0.96 14.56 -1.66
C GLN A 36 -1.30 15.92 -1.06
N MET A 37 -2.25 15.97 -0.12
CA MET A 37 -2.61 17.20 0.58
C MET A 37 -1.44 17.81 1.36
N SER A 38 -0.55 16.99 1.94
CA SER A 38 0.64 17.51 2.62
C SER A 38 1.63 18.15 1.65
N ILE A 39 1.82 17.59 0.45
CA ILE A 39 2.64 18.21 -0.60
C ILE A 39 2.04 19.55 -1.05
N ASP A 40 0.72 19.59 -1.20
CA ASP A 40 0.02 20.82 -1.62
C ASP A 40 0.12 21.91 -0.54
N ALA A 41 0.01 21.52 0.73
CA ALA A 41 0.22 22.43 1.85
C ALA A 41 1.66 22.94 1.91
N ASP A 42 2.66 22.06 1.76
CA ASP A 42 4.08 22.42 1.75
C ASP A 42 4.42 23.35 0.57
N LEU A 43 3.85 23.10 -0.62
CA LEU A 43 4.01 23.95 -1.80
C LEU A 43 3.37 25.33 -1.58
N ASN A 44 2.14 25.37 -1.06
CA ASN A 44 1.46 26.63 -0.75
C ASN A 44 2.15 27.44 0.35
N ALA A 45 2.80 26.77 1.30
CA ALA A 45 3.60 27.41 2.35
C ALA A 45 4.99 27.88 1.86
N GLY A 46 5.36 27.58 0.60
CA GLY A 46 6.67 27.91 0.05
C GLY A 46 7.82 27.05 0.62
N LEU A 47 7.51 25.94 1.28
CA LEU A 47 8.48 24.98 1.82
C LEU A 47 9.00 24.03 0.73
N LEU A 48 8.26 23.87 -0.36
CA LEU A 48 8.64 23.11 -1.54
C LEU A 48 8.61 23.99 -2.79
N THR A 49 9.49 23.67 -3.72
CA THR A 49 9.42 24.18 -5.10
C THR A 49 8.45 23.35 -5.94
N GLU A 50 7.99 23.91 -7.06
CA GLU A 50 7.07 23.21 -7.97
C GLU A 50 7.67 21.93 -8.56
N ASP A 51 8.99 21.92 -8.83
CA ASP A 51 9.70 20.75 -9.33
C ASP A 51 9.81 19.65 -8.26
N GLU A 52 10.10 20.01 -7.01
CA GLU A 52 10.13 19.07 -5.89
C GLU A 52 8.74 18.49 -5.59
N ALA A 53 7.71 19.32 -5.60
CA ALA A 53 6.31 18.89 -5.43
C ALA A 53 5.92 17.90 -6.54
N ARG A 54 6.28 18.19 -7.80
CA ARG A 54 6.07 17.29 -8.94
C ARG A 54 6.79 15.95 -8.76
N ARG A 55 8.05 15.97 -8.32
CA ARG A 55 8.82 14.75 -8.06
C ARG A 55 8.21 13.90 -6.93
N ARG A 56 7.79 14.54 -5.83
CA ARG A 56 7.12 13.86 -4.72
C ARG A 56 5.78 13.26 -5.12
N ARG A 57 4.94 13.99 -5.89
CA ARG A 57 3.68 13.47 -6.43
C ARG A 57 3.90 12.26 -7.33
N LYS A 58 4.95 12.27 -8.17
CA LYS A 58 5.29 11.12 -9.02
C LYS A 58 5.66 9.88 -8.20
N ASN A 59 6.39 10.05 -7.09
CA ASN A 59 6.71 8.95 -6.18
C ASN A 59 5.46 8.39 -5.51
N ILE A 60 4.55 9.25 -5.04
CA ILE A 60 3.25 8.81 -4.48
C ILE A 60 2.43 8.06 -5.53
N GLN A 61 2.42 8.53 -6.78
CA GLN A 61 1.71 7.84 -7.86
C GLN A 61 2.27 6.42 -8.07
N SER A 62 3.60 6.27 -8.09
CA SER A 62 4.23 4.94 -8.23
C SER A 62 3.90 4.03 -7.03
N GLU A 63 3.83 4.58 -5.82
CA GLU A 63 3.41 3.86 -4.61
C GLU A 63 1.94 3.42 -4.72
N ALA A 64 1.06 4.30 -5.19
CA ALA A 64 -0.36 4.00 -5.42
C ALA A 64 -0.56 2.93 -6.50
N ASP A 65 0.20 2.98 -7.59
CA ASP A 65 0.15 1.98 -8.65
C ASP A 65 0.59 0.59 -8.14
N PHE A 66 1.63 0.53 -7.29
CA PHE A 66 2.11 -0.71 -6.68
C PHE A 66 1.10 -1.32 -5.71
N PHE A 67 0.59 -0.54 -4.76
CA PHE A 67 -0.40 -1.03 -3.79
C PHE A 67 -1.77 -1.29 -4.43
N GLY A 68 -2.13 -0.55 -5.47
CA GLY A 68 -3.32 -0.79 -6.29
C GLY A 68 -3.23 -2.11 -7.08
N ALA A 69 -2.04 -2.44 -7.60
CA ALA A 69 -1.80 -3.74 -8.20
C ALA A 69 -1.81 -4.88 -7.18
N MET A 70 -1.32 -4.66 -5.94
CA MET A 70 -1.39 -5.65 -4.86
C MET A 70 -2.83 -5.92 -4.38
N ASP A 71 -3.64 -4.87 -4.17
CA ASP A 71 -5.06 -5.00 -3.81
C ASP A 71 -5.86 -5.65 -4.97
N GLY A 72 -5.55 -5.26 -6.22
CA GLY A 72 -6.19 -5.78 -7.42
C GLY A 72 -5.83 -7.24 -7.78
N ALA A 73 -4.59 -7.67 -7.54
CA ALA A 73 -4.16 -9.06 -7.81
C ALA A 73 -4.87 -10.08 -6.92
N SER A 74 -5.19 -9.71 -5.67
CA SER A 74 -5.98 -10.53 -4.74
C SER A 74 -7.45 -10.70 -5.17
N LYS A 75 -7.95 -9.89 -6.12
CA LYS A 75 -9.34 -9.96 -6.62
C LYS A 75 -9.54 -10.98 -7.74
N PHE A 76 -8.46 -11.55 -8.28
CA PHE A 76 -8.48 -12.50 -9.40
C PHE A 76 -7.94 -13.90 -9.02
N VAL A 77 -7.74 -14.17 -7.73
CA VAL A 77 -7.43 -15.49 -7.16
C VAL A 77 -8.64 -16.01 -6.37
#